data_AF-A0A957R3R8-F1
#
_entry.id   AF-A0A957R3R8-F1
#
_cell.length_a   1.000
_cell.length_b   1.000
_cell.length_c   1.000
_cell.angle_alpha   90.00
_cell.angle_beta   90.00
_cell.angle_gamma   90.00
#
_symmetry.space_group_name_H-M   'P 1'
#
loop_
_entity.id
_entity.type
_entity.pdbx_description
1 polymer ?
#
loop_
_entity_poly.entity_id
_entity_poly.type
_entity_poly.pdbx_seq_one_letter_code
_entity_poly.pdbx_strand_id
1 'polypeptide(L)'
;MIDLDNGRVSYAVLSFGGFLGVGDKLFAIPWDSLHVDTTNERFVLDVPKEKLENAPGFNKDDWPNMADRAWGQKIYKYYGVQPYWMN
;
A
#
# COMPACT_ATOMS: atom_id res chain seq x y z
N MET A 1 -6.91 1.25 -4.60
CA MET A 1 -7.08 2.61 -5.20
C MET A 1 -6.80 2.52 -6.68
N ILE A 2 -7.67 3.10 -7.50
CA ILE A 2 -7.50 3.16 -8.96
C ILE A 2 -7.18 4.61 -9.32
N ASP A 3 -6.08 4.81 -10.06
CA ASP A 3 -5.78 6.05 -10.76
C ASP A 3 -6.68 6.11 -11.99
N LEU A 4 -7.70 6.97 -11.92
CA LEU A 4 -8.72 7.09 -12.96
C LEU A 4 -8.19 7.74 -14.24
N ASP A 5 -7.13 8.54 -14.15
CA ASP A 5 -6.55 9.19 -15.33
C ASP A 5 -5.81 8.17 -16.21
N ASN A 6 -5.21 7.16 -15.59
CA ASN A 6 -4.36 6.17 -16.27
C ASN A 6 -4.95 4.75 -16.31
N GLY A 7 -6.09 4.52 -15.63
CA GLY A 7 -6.72 3.19 -15.52
C GLY A 7 -5.85 2.15 -14.81
N ARG A 8 -5.02 2.57 -13.84
CA ARG A 8 -4.07 1.70 -13.14
C ARG A 8 -4.41 1.52 -11.67
N VAL A 9 -4.13 0.35 -11.12
CA VAL A 9 -4.18 0.13 -9.67
C VAL A 9 -2.95 0.76 -9.04
N SER A 10 -3.13 1.79 -8.22
CA SER A 10 -2.01 2.49 -7.58
C SER A 10 -1.54 1.78 -6.31
N TYR A 11 -2.49 1.30 -5.50
CA TYR A 11 -2.25 0.70 -4.19
C TYR A 11 -3.31 -0.33 -3.82
N ALA A 12 -2.90 -1.38 -3.12
CA ALA A 12 -3.74 -2.13 -2.21
C ALA A 12 -3.70 -1.47 -0.81
N VAL A 13 -4.76 -1.64 -0.02
CA VAL A 13 -4.82 -1.16 1.37
C VAL A 13 -4.85 -2.34 2.31
N LEU A 14 -3.84 -2.46 3.16
CA LEU A 14 -3.67 -3.54 4.11
C LEU A 14 -3.99 -3.06 5.52
N SER A 15 -4.84 -3.77 6.25
CA SER A 15 -4.98 -3.61 7.71
C SER A 15 -4.02 -4.57 8.41
N PHE A 16 -3.16 -4.06 9.29
CA PHE A 16 -2.12 -4.85 9.94
C PHE A 16 -1.77 -4.30 11.35
N GLY A 17 -1.46 -5.20 12.29
CA GLY A 17 -0.91 -4.82 13.60
C GLY A 17 -1.91 -4.28 14.64
N GLY A 18 -3.22 -4.47 14.45
CA GLY A 18 -4.26 -4.17 15.43
C GLY A 18 -4.82 -5.41 16.14
N PHE A 19 -5.41 -5.22 17.33
CA PHE A 19 -6.27 -6.23 17.96
C PHE A 19 -7.69 -6.09 17.39
N LEU A 20 -8.20 -7.12 16.73
CA LEU A 20 -9.62 -7.32 16.32
C LEU A 20 -10.50 -6.05 16.26
N GLY A 21 -10.19 -5.11 15.36
CA GLY A 21 -11.04 -3.97 15.01
C GLY A 21 -10.89 -2.71 15.87
N VAL A 22 -10.00 -2.67 16.87
CA VAL A 22 -9.69 -1.46 17.64
C VAL A 22 -8.34 -0.89 17.18
N GLY A 23 -8.36 0.31 16.57
CA GLY A 23 -7.15 1.04 16.20
C GLY A 23 -6.50 0.59 14.89
N ASP A 24 -7.29 0.06 13.93
CA ASP A 24 -6.77 -0.43 12.64
C ASP A 24 -5.96 0.67 11.92
N LYS A 25 -4.63 0.49 11.94
CA LYS A 25 -3.73 1.25 11.10
C LYS A 25 -3.76 0.63 9.70
N LEU A 26 -4.16 1.43 8.72
CA LEU A 26 -4.16 1.04 7.32
C LEU A 26 -2.82 1.40 6.69
N PHE A 27 -2.36 0.56 5.77
CA PHE A 27 -1.11 0.73 5.05
C PHE A 27 -1.37 0.68 3.55
N ALA A 28 -0.86 1.67 2.82
CA ALA A 28 -0.91 1.66 1.37
C ALA A 28 0.28 0.87 0.84
N ILE A 29 -0.02 -0.21 0.11
CA ILE A 29 0.97 -1.09 -0.49
C ILE A 29 0.98 -0.84 -2.00
N PRO A 30 2.10 -0.37 -2.59
CA PRO A 30 2.22 -0.20 -4.04
C PRO A 30 1.87 -1.49 -4.78
N TRP A 31 1.07 -1.38 -5.85
CA TRP A 31 0.65 -2.56 -6.60
C TRP A 31 1.85 -3.38 -7.12
N ASP A 32 2.86 -2.70 -7.64
CA ASP A 32 4.07 -3.33 -8.17
C ASP A 32 4.97 -3.97 -7.09
N SER A 33 4.67 -3.80 -5.80
CA SER A 33 5.33 -4.52 -4.70
C SER A 33 4.68 -5.86 -4.35
N LEU A 34 3.52 -6.16 -4.94
CA LEU A 34 2.76 -7.38 -4.67
C LEU A 34 3.00 -8.42 -5.76
N HIS A 35 3.16 -9.66 -5.33
CA HIS A 35 3.10 -10.82 -6.21
C HIS A 35 1.75 -11.51 -6.06
N VAL A 36 1.13 -11.87 -7.19
CA VAL A 36 -0.12 -12.65 -7.20
C VAL A 36 0.23 -14.12 -7.20
N ASP A 37 -0.11 -14.83 -6.14
CA ASP A 37 -0.04 -16.28 -6.03
C ASP A 37 -1.42 -16.83 -6.36
N THR A 38 -1.63 -17.19 -7.64
CA THR A 38 -2.92 -17.69 -8.14
C THR A 38 -3.22 -19.10 -7.67
N THR A 39 -2.23 -19.89 -7.31
CA THR A 39 -2.41 -21.25 -6.78
C THR A 39 -3.06 -21.22 -5.41
N ASN A 40 -2.62 -20.28 -4.55
CA ASN A 40 -3.14 -20.12 -3.19
C ASN A 40 -4.10 -18.93 -3.06
N GLU A 41 -4.53 -18.34 -4.18
CA GLU A 41 -5.48 -17.22 -4.27
C GLU A 41 -5.15 -16.04 -3.33
N ARG A 42 -3.88 -15.63 -3.28
CA ARG A 42 -3.40 -14.59 -2.35
C ARG A 42 -2.44 -13.61 -3.00
N PHE A 43 -2.29 -12.46 -2.37
CA PHE A 43 -1.19 -11.54 -2.65
C PHE A 43 -0.06 -11.77 -1.66
N VAL A 44 1.17 -11.77 -2.16
CA VAL A 44 2.40 -11.89 -1.37
C VAL A 44 3.13 -10.56 -1.43
N LEU A 45 3.40 -9.99 -0.26
CA LEU A 45 4.30 -8.86 -0.10
C LEU A 45 5.60 -9.38 0.51
N ASP A 46 6.67 -9.42 -0.28
CA ASP A 46 7.96 -9.97 0.13
C ASP A 46 8.81 -8.92 0.88
N VAL A 47 8.41 -8.64 2.12
CA VAL A 47 9.14 -7.74 3.02
C VAL A 47 9.22 -8.31 4.43
N PRO A 48 10.27 -8.00 5.20
CA PRO A 48 10.31 -8.32 6.63
C PRO A 48 9.11 -7.72 7.37
N LYS A 49 8.59 -8.44 8.36
CA LYS A 49 7.42 -8.01 9.15
C LYS A 49 7.66 -6.65 9.81
N GLU A 50 8.88 -6.41 10.27
CA GLU A 50 9.31 -5.17 10.92
C GLU A 50 9.21 -3.97 9.96
N LYS A 51 9.33 -4.20 8.64
CA LYS A 51 9.10 -3.17 7.63
C LYS A 51 7.62 -2.78 7.57
N LEU A 52 6.68 -3.70 7.81
CA LEU A 52 5.27 -3.34 7.91
C LEU A 52 4.94 -2.61 9.22
N GLU A 53 5.52 -3.05 10.35
CA GLU A 53 5.30 -2.40 11.65
C GLU A 53 5.77 -0.92 11.64
N ASN A 54 6.87 -0.65 10.94
CA ASN A 54 7.45 0.69 10.81
C ASN A 54 6.95 1.47 9.58
N ALA A 55 6.00 0.93 8.81
CA ALA A 55 5.51 1.60 7.62
C ALA A 55 4.66 2.84 7.95
N PRO A 56 4.66 3.86 7.07
CA PRO A 56 3.68 4.94 7.14
C PRO A 56 2.28 4.34 6.97
N GLY A 57 1.44 4.51 7.97
CA GLY A 57 0.04 4.11 7.91
C GLY A 57 -0.88 5.28 8.25
N PHE A 58 -2.17 5.08 8.05
CA PHE A 58 -3.21 6.08 8.22
C PHE A 58 -4.43 5.49 8.90
N ASN A 59 -5.29 6.37 9.42
CA ASN A 59 -6.52 5.97 10.10
C ASN A 59 -7.58 5.59 9.05
N LYS A 60 -8.35 4.53 9.30
CA LYS A 60 -9.50 4.15 8.47
C LYS A 60 -10.58 5.23 8.37
N ASP A 61 -10.66 6.13 9.35
CA ASP A 61 -11.64 7.22 9.40
C ASP A 61 -11.07 8.54 8.82
N ASP A 62 -9.78 8.60 8.52
CA ASP A 62 -9.10 9.79 7.99
C ASP A 62 -8.06 9.38 6.93
N TRP A 63 -8.56 9.17 5.71
CA TRP A 63 -7.73 8.73 4.59
C TRP A 63 -6.93 9.91 4.04
N PRO A 64 -5.63 9.72 3.74
CA PRO A 64 -4.85 10.75 3.06
C PRO A 64 -5.40 10.98 1.66
N ASN A 65 -5.03 12.11 1.05
CA ASN A 65 -5.26 12.30 -0.38
C ASN A 65 -4.40 11.31 -1.18
N MET A 66 -4.97 10.14 -1.47
CA MET A 66 -4.31 9.04 -2.18
C MET A 66 -3.91 9.40 -3.62
N ALA A 67 -4.48 10.47 -4.19
CA ALA A 67 -4.12 10.98 -5.50
C ALA A 67 -2.95 11.99 -5.46
N ASP A 68 -2.55 12.47 -4.27
CA ASP A 68 -1.38 13.34 -4.13
C ASP A 68 -0.11 12.55 -4.47
N ARG A 69 0.55 12.97 -5.56
CA ARG A 69 1.79 12.36 -6.04
C ARG A 69 2.94 12.51 -5.04
N ALA A 70 2.99 13.57 -4.23
CA ALA A 70 4.02 13.75 -3.22
C ALA A 70 3.85 12.77 -2.04
N TRP A 71 2.61 12.57 -1.59
CA TRP A 71 2.30 11.52 -0.64
C TRP A 71 2.62 10.14 -1.22
N GLY A 72 2.19 9.88 -2.46
CA GLY A 72 2.44 8.62 -3.14
C GLY A 72 3.93 8.31 -3.33
N GLN A 73 4.75 9.30 -3.71
CA GLN A 73 6.20 9.16 -3.82
C GLN A 73 6.85 8.70 -2.51
N LYS A 74 6.37 9.17 -1.34
CA LYS A 74 6.89 8.73 -0.04
C LYS A 74 6.61 7.24 0.19
N ILE A 75 5.41 6.79 -0.17
CA ILE A 75 5.02 5.37 -0.07
C ILE A 75 5.86 4.50 -1.00
N TYR A 76 5.92 4.83 -2.29
CA TYR A 76 6.73 4.09 -3.27
C TYR A 76 8.21 4.03 -2.86
N LYS A 77 8.78 5.15 -2.40
CA LYS A 77 10.14 5.22 -1.87
C LYS A 77 10.36 4.31 -0.66
N TYR A 78 9.39 4.24 0.26
CA TYR A 78 9.48 3.35 1.44
C TYR A 78 9.59 1.87 1.04
N TYR A 79 8.80 1.46 0.04
CA TYR A 79 8.84 0.09 -0.47
C TYR A 79 9.98 -0.18 -1.46
N GLY A 80 10.69 0.86 -1.93
CA GLY A 80 11.80 0.72 -2.86
C GLY A 80 11.34 0.46 -4.30
N VAL A 81 10.13 0.90 -4.64
CA VAL A 81 9.51 0.67 -5.95
C VAL A 81 9.44 1.99 -6.72
N GLN A 82 9.71 1.94 -8.03
CA GLN A 82 9.55 3.10 -8.90
C GLN A 82 8.05 3.39 -9.10
N PRO A 83 7.58 4.63 -8.90
CA PRO A 83 6.19 4.97 -9.19
C PRO A 83 5.84 4.72 -10.65
N TYR A 84 4.73 4.03 -10.92
CA TYR A 84 4.33 3.65 -12.28
C TYR A 84 4.14 4.85 -13.23
N TRP A 85 3.91 6.05 -12.69
CA TRP A 85 3.71 7.29 -13.44
C TRP A 85 5.03 8.00 -13.82
N MET A 86 6.17 7.44 -13.43
CA MET A 86 7.50 7.93 -13.84
C MET A 86 8.09 7.11 -14.99
N ASN A 87 7.34 6.13 -15.50
CA ASN A 87 7.71 5.27 -16.62
C ASN A 87 7.21 5.81 -17.95
#